data_AF-A0A0B7C352-F1
#
_entry.id   AF-A0A0B7C352-F1
#
_cell.length_a   1.000
_cell.length_b   1.000
_cell.length_c   1.000
_cell.angle_alpha   90.00
_cell.angle_beta   90.00
_cell.angle_gamma   90.00
#
_symmetry.space_group_name_H-M   'P 1'
#
loop_
_entity.id
_entity.type
_entity.pdbx_description
1 polymer ?
#
loop_
_entity_poly.entity_id
_entity_poly.type
_entity_poly.pdbx_seq_one_letter_code
_entity_poly.pdbx_strand_id
1 'polypeptide(L)'
;MATVAPLRKLFNRCLLVQKSQLFFIYSDSLCVRQYKVPFLNSHLKNHYVHPFSTQVLYKTDVTVYYRDGLPVVSLPLPSRKETCEFTLKPLSQTVGDFVKFIKDEDGGIDIVNFFTKDGSRIAKSTPIDVLMGSDFQIAINENKYQVSPPVICPVSNEDAGTMNDVKLLIGQLYSTLNVENFQLERERELQKKLEDLKEQ
;
A
#
# COMPACT_ATOMS: atom_id res chain seq x y z
N MET A 1 41.05 -31.12 46.68
CA MET A 1 41.11 -30.23 47.86
C MET A 1 41.95 -29.00 47.49
N ALA A 2 41.34 -27.82 47.47
CA ALA A 2 41.94 -26.47 47.48
C ALA A 2 40.77 -25.46 47.34
N THR A 3 40.15 -24.90 48.39
CA THR A 3 40.59 -23.78 49.26
C THR A 3 41.03 -22.55 48.44
N VAL A 4 40.14 -21.58 48.14
CA VAL A 4 39.80 -20.37 48.96
C VAL A 4 41.00 -19.41 49.06
N ALA A 5 40.96 -18.10 48.72
CA ALA A 5 39.86 -17.11 48.66
C ALA A 5 40.10 -15.98 47.61
N PRO A 6 39.13 -15.06 47.43
CA PRO A 6 39.41 -13.66 47.08
C PRO A 6 39.01 -12.67 48.19
N LEU A 7 39.84 -11.65 48.42
CA LEU A 7 39.62 -10.59 49.42
C LEU A 7 38.63 -9.53 48.91
N ARG A 8 37.56 -9.29 49.69
CA ARG A 8 36.82 -8.01 49.75
C ARG A 8 37.81 -6.93 50.25
N LYS A 9 37.84 -5.66 49.81
CA LYS A 9 36.84 -4.56 49.78
C LYS A 9 37.50 -3.39 48.95
N LEU A 10 36.99 -2.18 48.69
CA LEU A 10 35.84 -1.38 49.15
C LEU A 10 35.32 -0.46 48.01
N PHE A 11 34.20 0.21 48.29
CA PHE A 11 33.58 1.44 47.73
C PHE A 11 34.42 2.39 46.85
N ASN A 12 33.84 2.99 45.80
CA ASN A 12 32.86 4.08 45.95
C ASN A 12 31.83 4.25 44.80
N ARG A 13 30.73 4.96 45.10
CA ARG A 13 29.66 5.29 44.14
C ARG A 13 30.15 6.20 43.01
N CYS A 14 29.83 5.90 41.75
CA CYS A 14 29.59 6.94 40.74
C CYS A 14 28.61 6.48 39.66
N LEU A 15 27.55 7.29 39.49
CA LEU A 15 26.64 7.44 38.35
C LEU A 15 26.26 6.22 37.47
N LEU A 16 24.96 5.90 37.56
CA LEU A 16 24.16 5.23 36.54
C LEU A 16 24.26 5.91 35.16
N VAL A 17 23.94 5.13 34.13
CA VAL A 17 23.68 5.45 32.71
C VAL A 17 24.81 5.12 31.74
N GLN A 18 24.76 3.91 31.14
CA GLN A 18 24.75 3.72 29.68
C GLN A 18 24.42 2.27 29.29
N LYS A 19 23.51 2.14 28.30
CA LYS A 19 22.98 0.94 27.61
C LYS A 19 21.55 0.53 27.99
N SER A 20 20.59 1.22 27.38
CA SER A 20 19.22 0.73 27.18
C SER A 20 18.92 0.70 25.67
N GLN A 21 19.45 -0.31 24.98
CA GLN A 21 18.96 -0.68 23.65
C GLN A 21 17.64 -1.43 23.84
N LEU A 22 16.56 -0.90 23.28
CA LEU A 22 15.28 -1.59 23.17
C LEU A 22 15.16 -2.14 21.75
N PHE A 23 15.37 -3.45 21.61
CA PHE A 23 15.08 -4.19 20.38
C PHE A 23 13.66 -4.72 20.46
N PHE A 24 12.78 -4.29 19.55
CA PHE A 24 11.52 -4.95 19.32
C PHE A 24 11.71 -5.99 18.21
N ILE A 25 11.57 -7.26 18.57
CA ILE A 25 11.53 -8.38 17.63
C ILE A 25 10.06 -8.73 17.45
N TYR A 26 9.53 -8.50 16.24
CA TYR A 26 8.28 -9.12 15.82
C TYR A 26 8.64 -10.24 14.85
N SER A 27 8.36 -11.48 15.26
CA SER A 27 8.48 -12.65 14.40
C SER A 27 7.15 -12.83 13.66
N ASP A 28 7.15 -12.56 12.37
CA ASP A 28 6.63 -13.48 11.37
C ASP A 28 7.20 -13.13 9.98
N SER A 29 7.28 -14.16 9.12
CA SER A 29 8.16 -14.29 7.97
C SER A 29 8.32 -13.10 6.99
N LEU A 30 9.60 -12.75 6.74
CA LEU A 30 10.14 -12.18 5.48
C LEU A 30 9.78 -10.73 5.08
N CYS A 31 10.28 -9.74 5.85
CA CYS A 31 11.38 -8.86 5.40
C CYS A 31 11.83 -7.90 6.51
N VAL A 32 13.04 -8.09 7.07
CA VAL A 32 13.56 -7.22 8.14
C VAL A 32 14.27 -5.99 7.53
N ARG A 33 13.55 -4.86 7.41
CA ARG A 33 14.20 -3.56 7.14
C ARG A 33 14.91 -3.04 8.39
N GLN A 34 16.24 -3.05 8.38
CA GLN A 34 17.04 -2.31 9.37
C GLN A 34 17.07 -0.82 9.02
N TYR A 35 16.35 0.02 9.79
CA TYR A 35 16.45 1.47 9.67
C TYR A 35 17.64 2.00 10.49
N LYS A 36 18.71 2.41 9.80
CA LYS A 36 19.84 3.14 10.40
C LYS A 36 19.57 4.64 10.36
N VAL A 37 19.06 5.20 11.45
CA VAL A 37 18.80 6.65 11.55
C VAL A 37 20.11 7.39 11.86
N PRO A 38 20.55 8.37 11.05
CA PRO A 38 21.74 9.17 11.35
C PRO A 38 21.44 10.20 12.44
N PHE A 39 22.18 10.13 13.55
CA PHE A 39 22.07 11.09 14.65
C PHE A 39 22.89 12.35 14.32
N LEU A 40 22.24 13.40 13.82
CA LEU A 40 22.89 14.70 13.65
C LEU A 40 23.07 15.39 15.01
N ASN A 41 24.30 15.37 15.52
CA ASN A 41 24.71 16.21 16.64
C ASN A 41 24.91 17.66 16.17
N SER A 42 24.15 18.60 16.73
CA SER A 42 24.58 19.99 16.80
C SER A 42 24.17 20.60 18.15
N HIS A 43 25.13 21.18 18.85
CA HIS A 43 24.97 21.65 20.22
C HIS A 43 25.14 23.17 20.26
N LEU A 44 24.03 23.91 20.21
CA LEU A 44 23.99 25.33 20.56
C LEU A 44 22.78 25.61 21.46
N LYS A 45 23.01 26.37 22.54
CA LYS A 45 21.99 26.72 23.54
C LYS A 45 21.46 28.12 23.28
N ASN A 46 20.14 28.31 23.37
CA ASN A 46 19.44 29.27 24.23
C ASN A 46 18.12 29.80 23.63
N HIS A 47 17.10 29.79 24.50
CA HIS A 47 15.98 30.74 24.59
C HIS A 47 15.35 31.33 23.30
N TYR A 48 14.15 30.85 22.96
CA TYR A 48 12.87 31.58 23.06
C TYR A 48 11.80 30.77 22.31
N VAL A 49 10.88 30.10 23.01
CA VAL A 49 9.76 29.40 22.35
C VAL A 49 8.47 29.59 23.16
N HIS A 50 7.59 30.46 22.63
CA HIS A 50 6.19 30.59 23.05
C HIS A 50 5.32 29.47 22.43
N PRO A 51 4.05 29.41 22.83
CA PRO A 51 3.48 28.45 23.76
C PRO A 51 3.12 27.10 23.09
N PHE A 52 2.43 26.24 23.83
CA PHE A 52 1.88 24.96 23.37
C PHE A 52 1.13 25.07 22.02
N SER A 53 1.81 24.76 20.92
CA SER A 53 1.17 24.38 19.67
C SER A 53 0.93 22.88 19.72
N THR A 54 -0.34 22.49 19.86
CA THR A 54 -0.76 21.09 19.76
C THR A 54 -0.54 20.64 18.33
N GLN A 55 0.65 20.08 18.03
CA GLN A 55 0.82 19.32 16.80
C GLN A 55 -0.09 18.10 16.91
N VAL A 56 -1.24 18.17 16.23
CA VAL A 56 -2.14 17.04 16.07
C VAL A 56 -1.37 16.00 15.27
N LEU A 57 -0.83 15.00 15.97
CA LEU A 57 -0.28 13.81 15.38
C LEU A 57 -1.46 13.02 14.81
N TYR A 58 -1.88 13.39 13.59
CA TYR A 58 -2.88 12.63 12.86
C TYR A 58 -2.42 11.19 12.77
N LYS A 59 -3.31 10.26 13.11
CA LYS A 59 -3.05 8.83 13.09
C LYS A 59 -2.94 8.38 11.63
N THR A 60 -1.72 8.35 11.11
CA THR A 60 -1.39 8.16 9.68
C THR A 60 -1.41 6.70 9.26
N ASP A 61 -2.58 6.05 9.35
CA ASP A 61 -2.73 4.64 8.98
C ASP A 61 -3.45 4.50 7.63
N VAL A 62 -3.01 5.25 6.60
CA VAL A 62 -3.33 4.89 5.21
C VAL A 62 -2.46 3.70 4.85
N THR A 63 -3.09 2.56 4.60
CA THR A 63 -2.40 1.32 4.26
C THR A 63 -2.74 0.88 2.86
N VAL A 64 -1.79 0.20 2.22
CA VAL A 64 -2.00 -0.47 0.94
C VAL A 64 -1.59 -1.91 1.12
N TYR A 65 -2.42 -2.81 0.63
CA TYR A 65 -2.12 -4.25 0.57
C TYR A 65 -2.78 -4.83 -0.67
N TYR A 66 -2.41 -6.07 -1.03
CA TYR A 66 -2.98 -6.73 -2.19
C TYR A 66 -3.98 -7.81 -1.75
N ARG A 67 -5.19 -7.77 -2.31
CA ARG A 67 -6.23 -8.79 -2.16
C ARG A 67 -6.59 -9.27 -3.57
N ASP A 68 -6.55 -10.58 -3.80
CA ASP A 68 -6.85 -11.20 -5.11
C ASP A 68 -6.04 -10.61 -6.28
N GLY A 69 -4.79 -10.19 -6.03
CA GLY A 69 -3.91 -9.56 -7.02
C GLY A 69 -4.19 -8.08 -7.30
N LEU A 70 -5.18 -7.48 -6.64
CA LEU A 70 -5.54 -6.06 -6.78
C LEU A 70 -5.08 -5.24 -5.57
N PRO A 71 -4.52 -4.03 -5.77
CA PRO A 71 -4.21 -3.12 -4.66
C PRO A 71 -5.49 -2.61 -4.02
N VAL A 72 -5.58 -2.78 -2.71
CA VAL A 72 -6.62 -2.22 -1.84
C VAL A 72 -5.99 -1.12 -1.00
N VAL A 73 -6.54 0.10 -1.10
CA VAL A 73 -6.10 1.27 -0.33
C VAL A 73 -7.09 1.51 0.80
N SER A 74 -6.64 1.38 2.05
CA SER A 74 -7.43 1.69 3.24
C SER A 74 -7.18 3.16 3.62
N LEU A 75 -8.22 3.99 3.55
CA LEU A 75 -8.12 5.47 3.60
C LEU A 75 -9.17 6.06 4.56
N PRO A 76 -8.78 6.81 5.62
CA PRO A 76 -9.72 7.44 6.54
C PRO A 76 -10.39 8.65 5.86
N LEU A 77 -11.72 8.62 5.78
CA LEU A 77 -12.51 9.68 5.14
C LEU A 77 -13.01 10.69 6.20
N PRO A 78 -12.82 12.01 5.99
CA PRO A 78 -12.96 13.01 7.04
C PRO A 78 -14.39 13.17 7.57
N SER A 79 -15.41 13.07 6.71
CA SER A 79 -16.81 13.28 7.13
C SER A 79 -17.39 12.03 7.80
N ARG A 80 -17.00 10.85 7.31
CA ARG A 80 -17.51 9.55 7.80
C ARG A 80 -16.92 9.14 9.16
N LYS A 81 -15.70 9.60 9.49
CA LYS A 81 -14.92 9.19 10.68
C LYS A 81 -14.59 7.69 10.73
N GLU A 82 -14.60 7.04 9.56
CA GLU A 82 -14.23 5.64 9.37
C GLU A 82 -13.21 5.50 8.24
N THR A 83 -12.60 4.31 8.14
CA THR A 83 -11.64 3.98 7.08
C THR A 83 -12.37 3.21 5.99
N CYS A 84 -12.32 3.72 4.76
CA CYS A 84 -12.90 3.06 3.58
C CYS A 84 -11.82 2.30 2.80
N GLU A 85 -12.18 1.16 2.21
CA GLU A 85 -11.28 0.34 1.39
C GLU A 85 -11.58 0.52 -0.11
N PHE A 86 -10.59 0.99 -0.86
CA PHE A 86 -10.69 1.18 -2.30
C PHE A 86 -9.88 0.12 -3.05
N THR A 87 -10.57 -0.87 -3.64
CA THR A 87 -9.95 -1.86 -4.53
C THR A 87 -9.77 -1.26 -5.94
N LEU A 88 -8.53 -1.14 -6.38
CA LEU A 88 -8.19 -0.50 -7.66
C LEU A 88 -7.69 -1.53 -8.69
N LYS A 89 -7.81 -1.20 -9.98
CA LYS A 89 -7.44 -2.06 -11.11
C LYS A 89 -6.23 -1.47 -11.86
N PRO A 90 -4.99 -1.96 -11.64
CA PRO A 90 -3.76 -1.34 -12.15
C PRO A 90 -3.74 -1.02 -13.65
N LEU A 91 -4.33 -1.90 -14.47
CA LEU A 91 -4.30 -1.84 -15.94
C LEU A 91 -5.45 -1.05 -16.57
N SER A 92 -6.56 -0.83 -15.85
CA SER A 92 -7.79 -0.25 -16.42
C SER A 92 -8.31 0.98 -15.67
N GLN A 93 -7.61 1.41 -14.62
CA GLN A 93 -7.94 2.60 -13.85
C GLN A 93 -6.73 3.53 -13.70
N THR A 94 -7.05 4.80 -13.45
CA THR A 94 -6.12 5.90 -13.28
C THR A 94 -6.27 6.56 -11.92
N VAL A 95 -5.32 7.44 -11.57
CA VAL A 95 -5.44 8.35 -10.43
C VAL A 95 -6.73 9.18 -10.49
N GLY A 96 -7.21 9.52 -11.69
CA GLY A 96 -8.47 10.22 -11.90
C GLY A 96 -9.70 9.43 -11.46
N ASP A 97 -9.71 8.12 -11.72
CA ASP A 97 -10.77 7.21 -11.26
C ASP A 97 -10.73 7.05 -9.74
N PHE A 98 -9.54 6.92 -9.15
CA PHE A 98 -9.40 6.85 -7.69
C PHE A 98 -9.84 8.15 -7.01
N VAL A 99 -9.48 9.32 -7.55
CA VAL A 99 -10.02 10.63 -7.11
C VAL A 99 -11.55 10.66 -7.16
N LYS A 100 -12.15 10.06 -8.20
CA LYS A 100 -13.60 9.98 -8.33
C LYS A 100 -14.20 9.08 -7.24
N PHE A 101 -13.68 7.86 -7.04
CA PHE A 101 -14.18 6.94 -6.01
C PHE A 101 -14.15 7.55 -4.60
N ILE A 102 -13.08 8.28 -4.25
CA ILE A 102 -12.97 8.96 -2.94
C ILE A 102 -14.08 10.02 -2.77
N LYS A 103 -14.38 10.79 -3.83
CA LYS A 103 -15.39 11.85 -3.82
C LYS A 103 -16.82 11.34 -3.87
N ASP A 104 -17.06 10.25 -4.61
CA ASP A 104 -18.37 9.62 -4.71
C ASP A 104 -18.76 8.97 -3.36
N GLU A 105 -17.78 8.52 -2.56
CA GLU A 105 -18.01 7.95 -1.21
C GLU A 105 -18.17 9.02 -0.11
N ASP A 106 -17.35 10.07 -0.12
CA ASP A 106 -17.45 11.18 0.85
C ASP A 106 -17.65 12.52 0.15
N GLY A 107 -18.93 12.92 0.04
CA GLY A 107 -19.36 14.18 -0.55
C GLY A 107 -18.95 15.44 0.22
N GLY A 108 -18.29 15.33 1.38
CA GLY A 108 -17.60 16.43 2.06
C GLY A 108 -16.17 16.69 1.54
N ILE A 109 -15.72 15.92 0.54
CA ILE A 109 -14.38 16.07 -0.05
C ILE A 109 -14.43 16.97 -1.29
N ASP A 110 -14.08 18.23 -1.11
CA ASP A 110 -13.94 19.20 -2.19
C ASP A 110 -12.72 18.92 -3.09
N ILE A 111 -11.58 18.56 -2.48
CA ILE A 111 -10.30 18.47 -3.18
C ILE A 111 -9.56 17.19 -2.82
N VAL A 112 -9.18 16.42 -3.84
CA VAL A 112 -8.21 15.31 -3.72
C VAL A 112 -7.07 15.57 -4.69
N ASN A 113 -5.83 15.48 -4.21
CA ASN A 113 -4.60 15.59 -5.00
C ASN A 113 -3.62 14.48 -4.62
N PHE A 114 -2.84 14.05 -5.61
CA PHE A 114 -1.77 13.06 -5.44
C PHE A 114 -0.43 13.75 -5.71
N PHE A 115 0.58 13.42 -4.91
CA PHE A 115 1.93 13.96 -5.02
C PHE A 115 2.97 12.85 -4.95
N THR A 116 4.08 12.99 -5.67
CA THR A 116 5.26 12.14 -5.49
C THR A 116 5.89 12.38 -4.11
N LYS A 117 6.79 11.49 -3.69
CA LYS A 117 7.63 11.67 -2.50
C LYS A 117 8.36 13.03 -2.46
N ASP A 118 8.74 13.54 -3.62
CA ASP A 118 9.44 14.83 -3.78
C ASP A 118 8.49 16.04 -3.85
N GLY A 119 7.18 15.82 -3.68
CA GLY A 119 6.16 16.88 -3.66
C GLY A 119 5.66 17.33 -5.04
N SER A 120 6.04 16.66 -6.13
CA SER A 120 5.52 16.98 -7.47
C SER A 120 4.12 16.42 -7.67
N ARG A 121 3.20 17.20 -8.24
CA ARG A 121 1.79 16.77 -8.41
C ARG A 121 1.67 15.67 -9.48
N ILE A 122 1.04 14.57 -9.12
CA ILE A 122 0.76 13.44 -10.02
C ILE A 122 -0.47 13.75 -10.88
N ALA A 123 -0.42 13.39 -12.17
CA ALA A 123 -1.50 13.65 -13.11
C ALA A 123 -2.68 12.69 -12.90
N LYS A 124 -3.90 13.15 -13.18
CA LYS A 124 -5.10 12.29 -13.13
C LYS A 124 -5.04 11.14 -14.15
N SER A 125 -4.35 11.31 -15.27
CA SER A 125 -4.17 10.28 -16.30
C SER A 125 -3.09 9.24 -15.97
N THR A 126 -2.35 9.38 -14.86
CA THR A 126 -1.38 8.37 -14.44
C THR A 126 -2.12 7.06 -14.11
N PRO A 127 -1.74 5.92 -14.70
CA PRO A 127 -2.37 4.63 -14.40
C PRO A 127 -2.04 4.18 -12.97
N ILE A 128 -2.91 3.37 -12.38
CA ILE A 128 -2.73 2.90 -10.99
C ILE A 128 -1.50 2.00 -10.84
N ASP A 129 -1.14 1.22 -11.86
CA ASP A 129 0.15 0.50 -11.95
C ASP A 129 1.36 1.40 -11.59
N VAL A 130 1.54 2.48 -12.36
CA VAL A 130 2.65 3.44 -12.17
C VAL A 130 2.56 4.16 -10.82
N LEU A 131 1.35 4.45 -10.31
CA LEU A 131 1.18 5.02 -8.97
C LEU A 131 1.70 4.07 -7.87
N MET A 132 1.37 2.78 -7.97
CA MET A 132 1.71 1.78 -6.96
C MET A 132 3.18 1.35 -6.98
N GLY A 133 3.94 1.71 -8.02
CA GLY A 133 5.38 1.45 -8.12
C GLY A 133 6.28 2.31 -7.23
N SER A 134 5.75 3.29 -6.50
CA SER A 134 6.55 4.21 -5.67
C SER A 134 5.80 4.76 -4.45
N ASP A 135 6.54 5.31 -3.48
CA ASP A 135 5.95 6.08 -2.37
C ASP A 135 5.27 7.35 -2.92
N PHE A 136 4.03 7.61 -2.48
CA PHE A 136 3.29 8.82 -2.84
C PHE A 136 2.57 9.44 -1.64
N GLN A 137 2.00 10.63 -1.83
CA GLN A 137 1.18 11.31 -0.85
C GLN A 137 -0.21 11.61 -1.41
N ILE A 138 -1.25 11.30 -0.64
CA ILE A 138 -2.62 11.72 -0.90
C ILE A 138 -2.89 12.96 -0.06
N ALA A 139 -3.39 14.04 -0.66
CA ALA A 139 -3.93 15.18 0.04
C ALA A 139 -5.45 15.24 -0.17
N ILE A 140 -6.21 15.24 0.94
CA ILE A 140 -7.68 15.35 0.98
C ILE A 140 -8.02 16.62 1.76
N ASN A 141 -8.56 17.60 1.06
CA ASN A 141 -8.72 18.98 1.56
C ASN A 141 -7.39 19.48 2.18
N GLU A 142 -7.34 19.68 3.50
CA GLU A 142 -6.12 20.11 4.22
C GLU A 142 -5.26 18.94 4.75
N ASN A 143 -5.83 17.73 4.83
CA ASN A 143 -5.17 16.55 5.38
C ASN A 143 -4.21 15.93 4.36
N LYS A 144 -3.05 15.45 4.83
CA LYS A 144 -2.03 14.80 4.00
C LYS A 144 -1.64 13.44 4.58
N TYR A 145 -1.66 12.43 3.73
CA TYR A 145 -1.34 11.05 4.09
C TYR A 145 -0.17 10.57 3.25
N GLN A 146 0.90 10.08 3.89
CA GLN A 146 1.95 9.36 3.18
C GLN A 146 1.48 7.92 2.93
N VAL A 147 1.80 7.41 1.74
CA VAL A 147 1.42 6.07 1.30
C VAL A 147 2.66 5.38 0.75
N SER A 148 3.00 4.25 1.36
CA SER A 148 4.06 3.36 0.89
C SER A 148 3.43 2.03 0.46
N PRO A 149 3.15 1.85 -0.84
CA PRO A 149 2.71 0.56 -1.37
C PRO A 149 3.71 -0.56 -1.00
N PRO A 150 3.24 -1.76 -0.64
CA PRO A 150 4.13 -2.89 -0.45
C PRO A 150 4.74 -3.26 -1.80
N VAL A 151 6.06 -3.43 -1.82
CA VAL A 151 6.77 -3.86 -3.02
C VAL A 151 6.29 -5.26 -3.38
N ILE A 152 5.56 -5.40 -4.49
CA ILE A 152 5.30 -6.70 -5.08
C ILE A 152 6.64 -7.20 -5.61
N CYS A 153 7.32 -8.05 -4.85
CA CYS A 153 8.35 -8.90 -5.44
C CYS A 153 7.67 -9.67 -6.59
N PRO A 154 8.22 -9.68 -7.82
CA PRO A 154 7.72 -10.61 -8.83
C PRO A 154 7.73 -12.01 -8.21
N VAL A 155 6.59 -12.71 -8.31
CA VAL A 155 6.52 -14.15 -8.00
C VAL A 155 7.73 -14.82 -8.62
N SER A 156 8.40 -15.69 -7.86
CA SER A 156 9.62 -16.32 -8.34
C SER A 156 9.34 -17.01 -9.68
N ASN A 157 10.28 -16.92 -10.61
CA ASN A 157 10.00 -17.17 -12.03
C ASN A 157 9.43 -18.58 -12.30
N GLU A 158 9.66 -19.53 -11.39
CA GLU A 158 9.05 -20.85 -11.36
C GLU A 158 7.51 -20.84 -11.24
N ASP A 159 6.93 -20.11 -10.28
CA ASP A 159 5.47 -20.02 -10.08
C ASP A 159 4.80 -19.18 -11.18
N ALA A 160 5.49 -18.15 -11.69
CA ALA A 160 5.02 -17.35 -12.81
C ALA A 160 4.99 -18.16 -14.12
N GLY A 161 5.97 -19.05 -14.33
CA GLY A 161 6.05 -19.96 -15.46
C GLY A 161 4.86 -20.91 -15.51
N THR A 162 4.66 -21.69 -14.44
CA THR A 162 3.58 -22.70 -14.39
C THR A 162 2.18 -22.11 -14.61
N MET A 163 1.89 -20.93 -14.06
CA MET A 163 0.62 -20.23 -14.28
C MET A 163 0.47 -19.71 -15.72
N ASN A 164 1.55 -19.28 -16.37
CA ASN A 164 1.51 -18.91 -17.79
C ASN A 164 1.36 -20.15 -18.69
N ASP A 165 1.98 -21.28 -18.36
CA ASP A 165 1.83 -22.54 -19.10
C ASP A 165 0.36 -23.02 -19.06
N VAL A 166 -0.30 -22.92 -17.90
CA VAL A 166 -1.74 -23.21 -17.77
C VAL A 166 -2.58 -22.26 -18.64
N LYS A 167 -2.29 -20.95 -18.66
CA LYS A 167 -3.00 -19.99 -19.52
C LYS A 167 -2.78 -20.27 -21.01
N LEU A 168 -1.56 -20.64 -21.41
CA LEU A 168 -1.22 -21.01 -22.78
C LEU A 168 -1.96 -22.28 -23.20
N LEU A 169 -2.02 -23.31 -22.34
CA LEU A 169 -2.77 -24.53 -22.58
C LEU A 169 -4.28 -24.27 -22.74
N ILE A 170 -4.85 -23.39 -21.89
CA ILE A 170 -6.26 -22.96 -22.02
C ILE A 170 -6.46 -22.23 -23.36
N GLY A 171 -5.56 -21.31 -23.74
CA GLY A 171 -5.64 -20.59 -25.03
C GLY A 171 -5.55 -21.54 -26.24
N GLN A 172 -4.64 -22.51 -26.20
CA GLN A 172 -4.52 -23.56 -27.21
C GLN A 172 -5.79 -24.41 -27.31
N LEU A 173 -6.41 -24.77 -26.17
CA LEU A 173 -7.66 -25.51 -26.15
C LEU A 173 -8.82 -24.70 -26.76
N TYR A 174 -8.96 -23.43 -26.39
CA TYR A 174 -9.98 -22.52 -26.94
C TYR A 174 -9.84 -22.34 -28.46
N SER A 175 -8.61 -22.22 -28.95
CA SER A 175 -8.30 -22.14 -30.38
C SER A 175 -8.58 -23.46 -31.11
N THR A 176 -8.13 -24.60 -30.56
CA THR A 176 -8.31 -25.94 -31.16
C THR A 176 -9.77 -26.36 -31.24
N LEU A 177 -10.56 -26.04 -30.20
CA LEU A 177 -12.01 -26.30 -30.16
C LEU A 177 -12.83 -25.23 -30.92
N ASN A 178 -12.17 -24.24 -31.52
CA ASN A 178 -12.78 -23.15 -32.31
C ASN A 178 -13.92 -22.42 -31.57
N VAL A 179 -13.73 -22.18 -30.27
CA VAL A 179 -14.80 -21.77 -29.34
C VAL A 179 -15.40 -20.41 -29.72
N GLU A 180 -14.61 -19.48 -30.26
CA GLU A 180 -15.09 -18.17 -30.71
C GLU A 180 -16.13 -18.29 -31.84
N ASN A 181 -15.88 -19.13 -32.84
CA ASN A 181 -16.83 -19.35 -33.92
C ASN A 181 -18.10 -20.06 -33.42
N PHE A 182 -17.97 -21.00 -32.48
CA PHE A 182 -19.14 -21.61 -31.83
C PHE A 182 -19.96 -20.59 -31.05
N GLN A 183 -19.32 -19.67 -30.32
CA GLN A 183 -20.02 -18.60 -29.59
C GLN A 183 -20.74 -17.63 -30.55
N LEU A 184 -20.09 -17.20 -31.64
CA LEU A 184 -20.70 -16.33 -32.66
C LEU A 184 -21.90 -17.00 -33.36
N GLU A 185 -21.79 -18.28 -33.72
CA GLU A 185 -22.90 -18.99 -34.36
C GLU A 185 -24.06 -19.21 -33.39
N ARG A 186 -23.76 -19.50 -32.12
CA ARG A 186 -24.76 -19.60 -31.05
C ARG A 186 -25.43 -18.26 -30.77
N GLU A 187 -24.70 -17.14 -30.85
CA GLU A 187 -25.27 -15.80 -30.75
C GLU A 187 -26.27 -15.53 -31.88
N ARG A 188 -25.90 -15.81 -33.14
CA ARG A 188 -26.81 -15.68 -34.30
C ARG A 188 -28.07 -16.54 -34.15
N GLU A 189 -27.90 -17.80 -33.70
CA GLU A 189 -29.02 -18.71 -33.47
C GLU A 189 -29.99 -18.18 -32.38
N LEU A 190 -29.45 -17.56 -31.32
CA LEU A 190 -30.24 -16.95 -30.26
C LEU A 190 -30.90 -15.64 -30.71
N GLN A 191 -30.21 -14.80 -31.48
CA GLN A 191 -30.77 -13.57 -32.07
C GLN A 191 -31.94 -13.90 -32.99
N LYS A 192 -31.79 -14.86 -33.90
CA LYS A 192 -32.88 -15.28 -34.80
C LYS A 192 -34.11 -15.78 -34.05
N LYS A 193 -33.93 -16.62 -33.03
CA LYS A 193 -35.05 -17.07 -32.17
C LYS A 193 -35.73 -15.92 -31.43
N LEU A 194 -35.00 -14.86 -31.12
CA LEU A 194 -35.53 -13.62 -30.51
C LEU A 194 -36.34 -12.78 -31.51
N GLU A 195 -36.01 -12.84 -32.81
CA GLU A 195 -36.78 -12.24 -33.89
C GLU A 195 -38.04 -13.06 -34.16
N ASP A 196 -37.91 -14.39 -34.34
CA ASP A 196 -39.04 -15.31 -34.54
C ASP A 196 -40.10 -15.20 -33.41
N LEU A 197 -39.68 -14.95 -32.16
CA LEU A 197 -40.56 -14.75 -30.99
C LEU A 197 -41.13 -13.31 -30.86
N LYS A 198 -40.62 -12.33 -31.60
CA LYS A 198 -41.16 -10.96 -31.67
C LYS A 198 -42.18 -10.78 -32.79
N GLU A 199 -42.14 -11.65 -33.80
CA GLU A 199 -43.07 -11.66 -34.93
C GLU A 199 -44.34 -12.50 -34.68
N GLN A 200 -44.43 -13.15 -33.51
CA GLN A 200 -45.62 -13.85 -32.98
C GLN A 200 -46.44 -12.99 -32.03
#